data_AF-A0A4R2RLG5-F1
#
_entry.id   AF-A0A4R2RLG5-F1
#
_cell.length_a   1.000
_cell.length_b   1.000
_cell.length_c   1.000
_cell.angle_alpha   90.00
_cell.angle_beta   90.00
_cell.angle_gamma   90.00
#
_symmetry.space_group_name_H-M   'P 1'
#
loop_
_entity.id
_entity.type
_entity.pdbx_description
1 polymer ?
#
loop_
_entity_poly.entity_id
_entity_poly.type
_entity_poly.pdbx_seq_one_letter_code
_entity_poly.pdbx_strand_id
1 'polypeptide(L)'
;MQVHFEVEARKSDAVPTLFIVDDIADSFDYKNKYAIVEYLSDILIEPNFRQIILTHNYDFYRTVWKRLDLGGANFHISKTSEKIELSSEKMYRDPFEKWKAIANTADKTDALLAMIPFVRNLADYCGFEEESGRLTSLLHRKADSDAITISNLFDIYKNVLNGQEFATELALDSAVIPLLLDTAKKISEAGEIALDLEKKVVLSIAIRLIAEAKMIKIINDEAFANGITKNQTAQLLRRLKELVGNDPAYAPMVALMDRVNLMTPENIHLNSFMYEPILDMSAEHLAQLHNELVVACGT
;
A
#
# COMPACT_ATOMS: atom_id res chain seq x y z
N MET A 1 29.71 9.86 17.09
CA MET A 1 30.92 9.59 17.91
C MET A 1 30.71 9.96 19.38
N GLN A 2 30.07 11.09 19.73
CA GLN A 2 29.87 11.51 21.13
C GLN A 2 28.82 10.70 21.92
N VAL A 3 27.70 10.32 21.29
CA VAL A 3 26.62 9.54 21.94
C VAL A 3 27.06 8.14 22.38
N HIS A 4 27.84 7.44 21.55
CA HIS A 4 28.30 6.09 21.87
C HIS A 4 29.16 6.05 23.15
N PHE A 5 30.10 6.99 23.30
CA PHE A 5 30.92 7.08 24.52
C PHE A 5 30.07 7.36 25.76
N GLU A 6 29.01 8.17 25.63
CA GLU A 6 28.12 8.48 26.75
C GLU A 6 27.28 7.28 27.19
N VAL A 7 26.88 6.43 26.24
CA VAL A 7 26.19 5.17 26.53
C VAL A 7 27.12 4.20 27.26
N GLU A 8 28.36 4.04 26.78
CA GLU A 8 29.34 3.17 27.43
C GLU A 8 29.71 3.65 28.84
N ALA A 9 29.84 4.96 29.05
CA ALA A 9 30.09 5.52 30.38
C ALA A 9 28.94 5.24 31.35
N ARG A 10 27.68 5.49 30.93
CA ARG A 10 26.51 5.19 31.75
C ARG A 10 26.34 3.70 32.03
N LYS A 11 26.74 2.85 31.08
CA LYS A 11 26.74 1.40 31.24
C LYS A 11 27.77 0.96 32.28
N SER A 12 29.00 1.48 32.19
CA SER A 12 30.07 1.24 33.17
C SER A 12 29.68 1.69 34.58
N ASP A 13 29.00 2.84 34.68
CA ASP A 13 28.58 3.41 35.96
C ASP A 13 27.22 2.86 36.46
N ALA A 14 26.63 1.90 35.75
CA ALA A 14 25.33 1.29 36.04
C ALA A 14 24.21 2.33 36.28
N VAL A 15 24.25 3.45 35.55
CA VAL A 15 23.31 4.56 35.74
C VAL A 15 21.97 4.20 35.09
N PRO A 16 20.87 4.16 35.87
CA PRO A 16 19.54 3.97 35.29
C PRO A 16 19.24 5.06 34.26
N THR A 17 18.96 4.66 33.02
CA THR A 17 18.87 5.58 31.88
C THR A 17 17.69 5.24 30.99
N LEU A 18 16.91 6.27 30.63
CA LEU A 18 15.86 6.18 29.61
C LEU A 18 16.35 6.85 28.32
N PHE A 19 16.40 6.09 27.24
CA PHE A 19 16.70 6.57 25.91
C PHE A 19 15.41 6.93 25.18
N ILE A 20 15.35 8.14 24.62
CA ILE A 20 14.31 8.55 23.68
C ILE A 20 14.97 8.70 22.32
N VAL A 21 14.59 7.83 21.40
CA VAL A 21 15.16 7.74 20.06
C VAL A 21 14.11 8.25 19.11
N ASP A 22 14.30 9.48 18.61
CA ASP A 22 13.35 10.15 17.74
C ASP A 22 13.84 10.13 16.29
N ASP A 23 13.09 9.41 15.46
CA ASP A 23 13.13 9.42 14.00
C ASP A 23 14.50 9.33 13.36
N ILE A 24 15.30 8.39 13.86
CA ILE A 24 16.67 8.23 13.41
C ILE A 24 16.76 7.82 11.93
N ALA A 25 15.72 7.20 11.35
CA ALA A 25 15.76 6.49 10.08
C ALA A 25 15.81 7.35 8.80
N ASP A 26 15.61 8.66 8.88
CA ASP A 26 15.26 9.50 7.73
C ASP A 26 16.38 9.69 6.68
N SER A 27 17.57 9.11 6.89
CA SER A 27 18.74 9.34 6.04
C SER A 27 19.70 8.13 5.84
N PHE A 28 19.31 6.90 6.19
CA PHE A 28 20.26 5.78 6.18
C PHE A 28 20.34 5.01 4.85
N ASP A 29 21.57 4.84 4.37
CA ASP A 29 21.89 3.71 3.49
C ASP A 29 21.60 2.37 4.21
N TYR A 30 21.31 1.32 3.45
CA TYR A 30 20.96 0.00 3.99
C TYR A 30 22.02 -0.60 4.95
N LYS A 31 23.30 -0.20 4.86
CA LYS A 31 24.34 -0.66 5.79
C LYS A 31 24.20 0.00 7.17
N ASN A 32 23.87 1.29 7.21
CA ASN A 32 23.71 2.01 8.47
C ASN A 32 22.45 1.55 9.25
N LYS A 33 21.40 1.11 8.56
CA LYS A 33 20.18 0.59 9.19
C LYS A 33 20.45 -0.59 10.13
N TYR A 34 21.23 -1.59 9.71
CA TYR A 34 21.48 -2.77 10.52
C TYR A 34 22.36 -2.50 11.73
N ALA A 35 23.39 -1.66 11.56
CA ALA A 35 24.28 -1.26 12.66
C ALA A 35 23.50 -0.53 13.78
N ILE A 36 22.51 0.27 13.40
CA ILE A 36 21.63 0.97 14.34
C ILE A 36 20.72 0.00 15.08
N VAL A 37 20.12 -0.97 14.36
CA VAL A 37 19.27 -1.97 15.00
C VAL A 37 20.07 -2.83 15.98
N GLU A 38 21.32 -3.18 15.64
CA GLU A 38 22.25 -3.83 16.58
C GLU A 38 22.53 -2.96 17.80
N TYR A 39 22.82 -1.67 17.60
CA TYR A 39 23.06 -0.74 18.70
C TYR A 39 21.85 -0.58 19.64
N LEU A 40 20.64 -0.51 19.09
CA LEU A 40 19.40 -0.50 19.87
C LEU A 40 19.19 -1.82 20.62
N SER A 41 19.57 -2.95 20.02
CA SER A 41 19.54 -4.25 20.69
C SER A 41 20.53 -4.30 21.87
N ASP A 42 21.74 -3.75 21.71
CA ASP A 42 22.75 -3.69 22.76
C ASP A 42 22.31 -2.82 23.95
N ILE A 43 21.56 -1.74 23.68
CA ILE A 43 20.94 -0.91 24.72
C ILE A 43 19.83 -1.69 25.43
N LEU A 44 19.00 -2.43 24.69
CA LEU A 44 17.85 -3.17 25.25
C LEU A 44 18.27 -4.27 26.24
N ILE A 45 19.39 -4.94 26.01
CA ILE A 45 19.86 -6.03 26.88
C ILE A 45 20.48 -5.54 28.20
N GLU A 46 20.81 -4.24 28.31
CA GLU A 46 21.42 -3.68 29.50
C GLU A 46 20.37 -3.46 30.61
N PRO A 47 20.51 -4.10 31.80
CA PRO A 47 19.46 -4.07 32.83
C PRO A 47 19.03 -2.69 33.33
N ASN A 48 19.94 -1.72 33.33
CA ASN A 48 19.71 -0.36 33.80
C ASN A 48 19.14 0.56 32.71
N PHE A 49 19.06 0.10 31.47
CA PHE A 49 18.62 0.90 30.35
C PHE A 49 17.19 0.59 29.95
N ARG A 50 16.46 1.63 29.53
CA ARG A 50 15.12 1.56 28.94
C ARG A 50 15.09 2.42 27.70
N GLN A 51 14.21 2.11 26.76
CA GLN A 51 14.12 2.83 25.49
C GLN A 51 12.67 3.10 25.06
N ILE A 52 12.45 4.27 24.48
CA ILE A 52 11.27 4.64 23.69
C ILE A 52 11.79 5.00 22.30
N ILE A 53 11.32 4.30 21.28
CA ILE A 53 11.70 4.53 19.89
C ILE A 53 10.49 5.09 19.15
N LEU A 54 10.65 6.28 18.58
CA LEU A 54 9.67 6.97 17.76
C LEU A 54 10.22 6.99 16.33
N THR A 55 9.39 6.62 15.36
CA THR A 55 9.76 6.59 13.95
C THR A 55 8.50 6.73 13.12
N HIS A 56 8.57 7.51 12.05
CA HIS A 56 7.50 7.52 11.04
C HIS A 56 7.78 6.52 9.90
N ASN A 57 9.01 6.02 9.80
CA ASN A 57 9.41 5.01 8.83
C ASN A 57 8.94 3.61 9.25
N TYR A 58 7.99 3.04 8.52
CA TYR A 58 7.41 1.72 8.85
C TYR A 58 8.39 0.55 8.65
N ASP A 59 9.29 0.61 7.66
CA ASP A 59 10.30 -0.45 7.45
C ASP A 59 11.29 -0.54 8.60
N PHE A 60 11.72 0.61 9.11
CA PHE A 60 12.56 0.70 10.28
C PHE A 60 11.82 0.17 11.52
N TYR A 61 10.59 0.64 11.74
CA TYR A 61 9.70 0.15 12.80
C TYR A 61 9.59 -1.39 12.79
N ARG A 62 9.24 -1.98 11.65
CA ARG A 62 9.06 -3.44 11.51
C ARG A 62 10.37 -4.18 11.74
N THR A 63 11.50 -3.62 11.31
CA THR A 63 12.82 -4.24 11.50
C THR A 63 13.19 -4.26 12.97
N VAL A 64 12.99 -3.15 13.68
CA VAL A 64 13.21 -3.06 15.13
C VAL A 64 12.29 -4.02 15.86
N TRP A 65 10.98 -3.99 15.59
CA TRP A 65 10.02 -4.89 16.23
C TRP A 65 10.40 -6.38 16.07
N LYS A 66 10.70 -6.81 14.83
CA LYS A 66 11.04 -8.22 14.55
C LYS A 66 12.36 -8.65 15.17
N ARG A 67 13.36 -7.76 15.25
CA ARG A 67 14.70 -8.11 15.75
C ARG A 67 14.82 -8.01 17.26
N LEU A 68 14.14 -7.06 17.89
CA LEU A 68 14.24 -6.81 19.32
C LEU A 68 13.22 -7.61 20.16
N ASP A 69 12.35 -8.40 19.50
CA ASP A 69 11.32 -9.24 20.14
C ASP A 69 10.56 -8.52 21.27
N LEU A 70 9.98 -7.36 20.93
CA LEU A 70 9.45 -6.40 21.90
C LEU A 70 8.18 -6.86 22.66
N GLY A 71 7.77 -8.14 22.56
CA GLY A 71 6.75 -8.73 23.43
C GLY A 71 5.38 -8.02 23.45
N GLY A 72 5.04 -7.28 22.39
CA GLY A 72 3.80 -6.50 22.31
C GLY A 72 3.93 -5.03 22.73
N ALA A 73 5.12 -4.55 23.08
CA ALA A 73 5.42 -3.14 23.35
C ALA A 73 5.59 -2.31 22.06
N ASN A 74 4.65 -2.47 21.12
CA ASN A 74 4.64 -1.74 19.85
C ASN A 74 3.29 -1.08 19.65
N PHE A 75 3.31 0.18 19.24
CA PHE A 75 2.13 1.01 19.15
C PHE A 75 2.17 1.88 17.89
N HIS A 76 1.00 2.19 17.38
CA HIS A 76 0.79 3.23 16.39
C HIS A 76 0.14 4.45 17.03
N ILE A 77 0.59 5.62 16.61
CA ILE A 77 -0.02 6.89 16.98
C ILE A 77 -0.86 7.36 15.81
N SER A 78 -2.17 7.48 16.02
CA SER A 78 -3.07 8.14 15.07
C SER A 78 -3.52 9.48 15.63
N LYS A 79 -3.66 10.47 14.76
CA LYS A 79 -4.20 11.79 15.09
C LYS A 79 -5.46 11.99 14.27
N THR A 80 -6.59 12.21 14.93
CA THR A 80 -7.83 12.66 14.30
C THR A 80 -8.03 14.15 14.57
N SER A 81 -9.11 14.73 14.05
CA SER A 81 -9.52 16.10 14.37
C SER A 81 -9.84 16.31 15.86
N GLU A 82 -10.12 15.23 16.60
CA GLU A 82 -10.61 15.30 17.99
C GLU A 82 -9.63 14.75 19.02
N LYS A 83 -8.79 13.77 18.67
CA LYS A 83 -7.89 13.10 19.62
C LYS A 83 -6.58 12.63 18.99
N ILE A 84 -5.60 12.39 19.86
CA ILE A 84 -4.43 11.55 19.55
C ILE A 84 -4.66 10.23 20.27
N GLU A 85 -4.58 9.13 19.52
CA GLU A 85 -4.82 7.79 20.03
C GLU A 85 -3.57 6.94 19.85
N LEU A 86 -3.23 6.21 20.92
CA LEU A 86 -2.18 5.20 20.90
C LEU A 86 -2.86 3.83 20.82
N SER A 87 -2.73 3.15 19.69
CA SER A 87 -3.28 1.81 19.49
C SER A 87 -2.17 0.78 19.47
N SER A 88 -2.34 -0.33 20.18
CA SER A 88 -1.41 -1.47 20.06
C SER A 88 -1.32 -1.94 18.61
N GLU A 89 -0.13 -2.35 18.21
CA GLU A 89 0.11 -2.90 16.87
C GLU A 89 -0.77 -4.12 16.63
N LYS A 90 -1.62 -4.04 15.60
CA LYS A 90 -2.49 -5.12 15.13
C LYS A 90 -2.04 -5.63 13.76
N MET A 91 -1.06 -4.97 13.15
CA MET A 91 -0.64 -5.27 11.81
C MET A 91 0.00 -6.65 11.74
N TYR A 92 -0.49 -7.40 10.76
CA TYR A 92 -0.25 -8.82 10.64
C TYR A 92 1.20 -9.09 10.30
N ARG A 93 1.75 -10.14 10.91
CA ARG A 93 3.02 -10.75 10.49
C ARG A 93 3.00 -11.07 8.98
N ASP A 94 1.81 -11.39 8.47
CA ASP A 94 1.50 -11.68 7.07
C ASP A 94 0.09 -11.15 6.70
N PRO A 95 -0.01 -9.99 6.01
CA PRO A 95 -1.30 -9.44 5.57
C PRO A 95 -2.04 -10.35 4.59
N PHE A 96 -1.31 -11.07 3.73
CA PHE A 96 -1.92 -11.92 2.71
C PHE A 96 -2.63 -13.12 3.34
N GLU A 97 -2.00 -13.78 4.32
CA GLU A 97 -2.64 -14.90 5.04
C GLU A 97 -3.91 -14.45 5.78
N LYS A 98 -3.92 -13.24 6.34
CA LYS A 98 -5.12 -12.65 6.94
C LYS A 98 -6.21 -12.44 5.90
N TRP A 99 -5.90 -11.77 4.79
CA TRP A 99 -6.88 -11.51 3.73
C TRP A 99 -7.47 -12.81 3.19
N LYS A 100 -6.61 -13.80 2.91
CA LYS A 100 -7.02 -15.13 2.46
C LYS A 100 -7.99 -15.81 3.44
N ALA A 101 -7.76 -15.66 4.74
CA ALA A 101 -8.63 -16.24 5.76
C ALA A 101 -10.01 -15.56 5.86
N ILE A 102 -10.08 -14.24 5.64
CA ILE A 102 -11.31 -13.45 5.86
C ILE A 102 -12.08 -13.12 4.57
N ALA A 103 -11.51 -13.32 3.38
CA ALA A 103 -12.11 -12.96 2.08
C ALA A 103 -13.27 -13.86 1.63
N ASN A 104 -14.05 -14.39 2.58
CA ASN A 104 -15.08 -15.40 2.36
C ASN A 104 -16.51 -14.85 2.48
N THR A 105 -16.68 -13.56 2.75
CA THR A 105 -17.97 -12.92 3.03
C THR A 105 -18.08 -11.56 2.34
N ALA A 106 -19.30 -11.11 2.07
CA ALA A 106 -19.54 -9.84 1.37
C ALA A 106 -19.01 -8.61 2.13
N ASP A 107 -19.00 -8.64 3.46
CA ASP A 107 -18.44 -7.58 4.32
C ASP A 107 -16.90 -7.50 4.27
N LYS A 108 -16.24 -8.51 3.69
CA LYS A 108 -14.78 -8.59 3.50
C LYS A 108 -14.36 -8.55 2.04
N THR A 109 -15.18 -7.90 1.20
CA THR A 109 -14.86 -7.66 -0.21
C THR A 109 -13.56 -6.87 -0.37
N ASP A 110 -13.24 -5.96 0.56
CA ASP A 110 -11.96 -5.23 0.59
C ASP A 110 -10.75 -6.16 0.68
N ALA A 111 -10.79 -7.17 1.55
CA ALA A 111 -9.74 -8.18 1.67
C ALA A 111 -9.63 -9.03 0.40
N LEU A 112 -10.74 -9.40 -0.23
CA LEU A 112 -10.76 -10.16 -1.49
C LEU A 112 -10.04 -9.40 -2.61
N LEU A 113 -10.35 -8.11 -2.76
CA LEU A 113 -9.80 -7.24 -3.79
C LEU A 113 -8.34 -6.86 -3.50
N ALA A 114 -7.97 -6.69 -2.23
CA ALA A 114 -6.60 -6.39 -1.83
C ALA A 114 -5.59 -7.49 -2.19
N MET A 115 -6.05 -8.73 -2.39
CA MET A 115 -5.21 -9.84 -2.83
C MET A 115 -4.80 -9.74 -4.31
N ILE A 116 -5.53 -9.01 -5.17
CA ILE A 116 -5.28 -8.92 -6.62
C ILE A 116 -3.79 -8.67 -6.95
N PRO A 117 -3.14 -7.61 -6.43
CA PRO A 117 -1.74 -7.37 -6.75
C PRO A 117 -0.80 -8.46 -6.23
N PHE A 118 -1.08 -9.04 -5.06
CA PHE A 118 -0.27 -10.12 -4.51
C PHE A 118 -0.33 -11.36 -5.39
N VAL A 119 -1.54 -11.82 -5.72
CA VAL A 119 -1.75 -13.01 -6.55
C VAL A 119 -1.22 -12.77 -7.97
N ARG A 120 -1.32 -11.55 -8.50
CA ARG A 120 -0.72 -11.16 -9.79
C ARG A 120 0.79 -11.39 -9.80
N ASN A 121 1.49 -10.96 -8.75
CA ASN A 121 2.92 -11.19 -8.67
C ASN A 121 3.25 -12.68 -8.51
N LEU A 122 2.47 -13.41 -7.72
CA LEU A 122 2.71 -14.84 -7.54
C LEU A 122 2.53 -15.57 -8.87
N ALA A 123 1.51 -15.21 -9.63
CA ALA A 123 1.28 -15.69 -10.98
C ALA A 123 2.50 -15.42 -11.88
N ASP A 124 3.00 -14.19 -11.88
CA ASP A 124 4.20 -13.79 -12.64
C ASP A 124 5.45 -14.59 -12.24
N TYR A 125 5.73 -14.72 -10.94
CA TYR A 125 6.88 -15.47 -10.42
C TYR A 125 6.80 -16.97 -10.70
N CYS A 126 5.60 -17.53 -10.74
CA CYS A 126 5.37 -18.96 -10.94
C CYS A 126 5.13 -19.32 -12.42
N GLY A 127 5.18 -18.36 -13.35
CA GLY A 127 5.00 -18.60 -14.79
C GLY A 127 3.55 -18.77 -15.25
N PHE A 128 2.57 -18.32 -14.45
CA PHE A 128 1.16 -18.25 -14.82
C PHE A 128 0.89 -16.96 -15.63
N GLU A 129 1.39 -16.89 -16.86
CA GLU A 129 1.37 -15.68 -17.69
C GLU A 129 -0.04 -15.18 -18.00
N GLU A 130 -1.00 -16.10 -18.26
CA GLU A 130 -2.39 -15.74 -18.53
C GLU A 130 -3.05 -15.10 -17.30
N GLU A 131 -2.95 -15.75 -16.14
CA GLU A 131 -3.46 -15.25 -14.87
C GLU A 131 -2.82 -13.91 -14.48
N SER A 132 -1.50 -13.79 -14.63
CA SER A 132 -0.76 -12.55 -14.40
C SER A 132 -1.25 -11.42 -15.32
N GLY A 133 -1.50 -11.72 -16.60
CA GLY A 133 -2.04 -10.79 -17.58
C GLY A 133 -3.44 -10.29 -17.20
N ARG A 134 -4.36 -11.21 -16.88
CA ARG A 134 -5.73 -10.87 -16.48
C ARG A 134 -5.77 -10.07 -15.19
N LEU A 135 -4.99 -10.45 -14.18
CA LEU A 135 -4.91 -9.67 -12.95
C LEU A 135 -4.25 -8.30 -13.18
N THR A 136 -3.33 -8.18 -14.15
CA THR A 136 -2.80 -6.87 -14.57
C THR A 136 -3.89 -5.98 -15.18
N SER A 137 -4.85 -6.54 -15.92
CA SER A 137 -6.02 -5.82 -16.42
C SER A 137 -7.00 -5.36 -15.31
N LEU A 138 -6.88 -5.90 -14.10
CA LEU A 138 -7.60 -5.40 -12.91
C LEU A 138 -6.83 -4.30 -12.16
N LEU A 139 -5.55 -4.10 -12.47
CA LEU A 139 -4.68 -3.07 -11.86
C LEU A 139 -4.48 -1.86 -12.78
N HIS A 140 -4.68 -2.06 -14.08
CA HIS A 140 -4.49 -1.08 -15.15
C HIS A 140 -5.63 -1.17 -16.16
N ARG A 141 -6.05 -0.05 -16.73
CA ARG A 141 -7.08 -0.01 -17.76
C ARG A 141 -6.54 -0.59 -19.07
N LYS A 142 -7.08 -1.74 -19.47
CA LYS A 142 -6.77 -2.51 -20.68
C LYS A 142 -8.07 -2.91 -21.39
N ALA A 143 -7.97 -3.40 -22.62
CA ALA A 143 -9.13 -3.73 -23.45
C ALA A 143 -10.07 -4.79 -22.83
N ASP A 144 -9.55 -5.71 -22.03
CA ASP A 144 -10.30 -6.79 -21.37
C ASP A 144 -10.69 -6.49 -19.92
N SER A 145 -10.26 -5.35 -19.37
CA SER A 145 -10.46 -4.95 -17.97
C SER A 145 -11.90 -5.08 -17.48
N ASP A 146 -12.87 -4.62 -18.27
CA ASP A 146 -14.28 -4.59 -17.87
C ASP A 146 -14.98 -5.95 -18.05
N ALA A 147 -14.33 -6.92 -18.70
CA ALA A 147 -14.90 -8.25 -18.96
C ALA A 147 -14.59 -9.28 -17.87
N ILE A 148 -13.66 -8.99 -16.94
CA ILE A 148 -13.25 -9.92 -15.90
C ILE A 148 -14.31 -9.97 -14.79
N THR A 149 -14.89 -11.14 -14.58
CA THR A 149 -15.94 -11.38 -13.57
C THR A 149 -15.39 -11.95 -12.26
N ILE A 150 -16.22 -11.98 -11.22
CA ILE A 150 -15.89 -12.60 -9.93
C ILE A 150 -15.58 -14.10 -10.10
N SER A 151 -16.32 -14.83 -10.95
CA SER A 151 -16.00 -16.22 -11.28
C SER A 151 -14.58 -16.35 -11.82
N ASN A 152 -14.20 -15.50 -12.76
CA ASN A 152 -12.86 -15.53 -13.33
C ASN A 152 -11.77 -15.22 -12.30
N LEU A 153 -12.05 -14.27 -11.39
CA LEU A 153 -11.12 -13.94 -10.30
C LEU A 153 -10.89 -15.16 -9.39
N PHE A 154 -11.94 -15.90 -9.04
CA PHE A 154 -11.81 -17.11 -8.23
C PHE A 154 -11.11 -18.24 -8.96
N ASP A 155 -11.36 -18.43 -10.26
CA ASP A 155 -10.65 -19.43 -11.06
C ASP A 155 -9.14 -19.14 -11.06
N ILE A 156 -8.77 -17.86 -11.25
CA ILE A 156 -7.37 -17.41 -11.18
C ILE A 156 -6.79 -17.67 -9.79
N TYR A 157 -7.50 -17.29 -8.72
CA TYR A 157 -7.03 -17.49 -7.36
C TYR A 157 -6.86 -18.98 -7.03
N LYS A 158 -7.80 -19.82 -7.44
CA LYS A 158 -7.72 -21.27 -7.26
C LYS A 158 -6.50 -21.86 -7.96
N ASN A 159 -6.22 -21.44 -9.19
CA ASN A 159 -5.05 -21.90 -9.94
C ASN A 159 -3.73 -21.46 -9.27
N VAL A 160 -3.58 -20.17 -8.98
CA VAL A 160 -2.32 -19.59 -8.49
C VAL A 160 -2.05 -19.97 -7.03
N LEU A 161 -3.09 -20.15 -6.22
CA LEU A 161 -3.00 -20.45 -4.78
C LEU A 161 -3.18 -21.94 -4.47
N ASN A 162 -2.74 -22.81 -5.39
CA ASN A 162 -2.68 -24.26 -5.19
C ASN A 162 -4.02 -24.89 -4.73
N GLY A 163 -5.11 -24.54 -5.42
CA GLY A 163 -6.43 -25.09 -5.18
C GLY A 163 -7.24 -24.40 -4.08
N GLN A 164 -6.78 -23.25 -3.55
CA GLN A 164 -7.53 -22.48 -2.57
C GLN A 164 -8.90 -22.05 -3.13
N GLU A 165 -9.97 -22.39 -2.41
CA GLU A 165 -11.32 -21.95 -2.72
C GLU A 165 -11.77 -20.85 -1.75
N PHE A 166 -12.64 -19.98 -2.23
CA PHE A 166 -13.22 -18.88 -1.46
C PHE A 166 -14.75 -19.02 -1.48
N ALA A 167 -15.36 -18.87 -0.32
CA ALA A 167 -16.81 -18.71 -0.25
C ALA A 167 -17.18 -17.28 -0.66
N THR A 168 -18.35 -17.09 -1.25
CA THR A 168 -18.84 -15.76 -1.55
C THR A 168 -20.36 -15.68 -1.54
N GLU A 169 -20.86 -14.49 -1.22
CA GLU A 169 -22.24 -14.08 -1.46
C GLU A 169 -22.35 -13.16 -2.69
N LEU A 170 -21.23 -12.83 -3.32
CA LEU A 170 -21.17 -12.00 -4.52
C LEU A 170 -21.71 -12.77 -5.73
N ALA A 171 -22.39 -12.07 -6.63
CA ALA A 171 -22.84 -12.65 -7.88
C ALA A 171 -21.63 -12.94 -8.79
N LEU A 172 -21.48 -14.20 -9.21
CA LEU A 172 -20.29 -14.69 -9.92
C LEU A 172 -20.08 -14.05 -11.31
N ASP A 173 -21.14 -13.56 -11.93
CA ASP A 173 -21.15 -12.85 -13.21
C ASP A 173 -20.89 -11.35 -13.07
N SER A 174 -20.83 -10.81 -11.85
CA SER A 174 -20.51 -9.40 -11.62
C SER A 174 -19.08 -9.09 -12.07
N ALA A 175 -18.90 -7.95 -12.73
CA ALA A 175 -17.59 -7.47 -13.13
C ALA A 175 -16.79 -6.98 -11.91
N VAL A 176 -15.49 -7.31 -11.87
CA VAL A 176 -14.61 -7.00 -10.73
C VAL A 176 -14.37 -5.50 -10.59
N ILE A 177 -14.13 -4.78 -11.69
CA ILE A 177 -13.81 -3.35 -11.64
C ILE A 177 -14.96 -2.51 -11.05
N PRO A 178 -16.22 -2.64 -11.49
CA PRO A 178 -17.32 -1.95 -10.84
C PRO A 178 -17.43 -2.24 -9.34
N LEU A 179 -17.25 -3.50 -8.92
CA LEU A 179 -17.23 -3.86 -7.50
C LEU A 179 -16.07 -3.18 -6.75
N LEU A 180 -14.89 -3.13 -7.37
CA LEU A 180 -13.71 -2.49 -6.80
C LEU A 180 -13.91 -0.98 -6.60
N LEU A 181 -14.47 -0.29 -7.60
CA LEU A 181 -14.76 1.14 -7.52
C LEU A 181 -15.83 1.46 -6.48
N ASP A 182 -16.90 0.65 -6.41
CA ASP A 182 -17.94 0.79 -5.36
C ASP A 182 -17.38 0.54 -3.96
N THR A 183 -16.52 -0.46 -3.80
CA THR A 183 -15.83 -0.75 -2.53
C THR A 183 -14.92 0.41 -2.12
N ALA A 184 -14.14 0.97 -3.05
CA ALA A 184 -13.29 2.13 -2.80
C ALA A 184 -14.08 3.37 -2.39
N LYS A 185 -15.22 3.62 -3.04
CA LYS A 185 -16.16 4.69 -2.66
C LYS A 185 -16.65 4.53 -1.23
N LYS A 186 -17.17 3.34 -0.86
CA LYS A 186 -17.63 3.04 0.51
C LYS A 186 -16.52 3.25 1.54
N ILE A 187 -15.28 2.82 1.24
CA ILE A 187 -14.12 3.04 2.10
C ILE A 187 -13.87 4.55 2.30
N SER A 188 -13.90 5.33 1.22
CA SER A 188 -13.62 6.77 1.26
C SER A 188 -14.69 7.58 2.03
N GLU A 189 -15.92 7.10 2.06
CA GLU A 189 -17.07 7.76 2.73
C GLU A 189 -17.22 7.37 4.20
N ALA A 190 -16.64 6.23 4.63
CA ALA A 190 -16.83 5.69 5.97
C ALA A 190 -16.23 6.58 7.09
N GLY A 191 -15.35 7.52 6.77
CA GLY A 191 -14.73 8.48 7.71
C GLY A 191 -13.75 7.85 8.72
N GLU A 192 -13.95 6.59 9.08
CA GLU A 192 -13.06 5.77 9.90
C GLU A 192 -12.18 4.92 9.00
N ILE A 193 -11.17 5.55 8.38
CA ILE A 193 -10.11 4.80 7.70
C ILE A 193 -9.11 4.34 8.75
N ALA A 194 -9.61 3.57 9.72
CA ALA A 194 -8.77 2.80 10.60
C ALA A 194 -7.87 1.94 9.71
N LEU A 195 -6.56 2.22 9.79
CA LEU A 195 -5.31 1.51 9.48
C LEU A 195 -5.29 0.17 8.70
N ASP A 196 -6.40 -0.31 8.13
CA ASP A 196 -6.54 -1.57 7.45
C ASP A 196 -5.85 -1.48 6.09
N LEU A 197 -4.75 -2.21 5.95
CA LEU A 197 -3.96 -2.22 4.72
C LEU A 197 -4.81 -2.61 3.51
N GLU A 198 -5.74 -3.57 3.64
CA GLU A 198 -6.66 -3.96 2.57
C GLU A 198 -7.40 -2.76 1.97
N LYS A 199 -7.91 -1.86 2.80
CA LYS A 199 -8.66 -0.68 2.37
C LYS A 199 -7.75 0.30 1.61
N LYS A 200 -6.53 0.51 2.10
CA LYS A 200 -5.54 1.36 1.41
C LYS A 200 -5.16 0.79 0.04
N VAL A 201 -5.01 -0.53 -0.06
CA VAL A 201 -4.72 -1.22 -1.33
C VAL A 201 -5.88 -1.03 -2.31
N VAL A 202 -7.12 -1.26 -1.88
CA VAL A 202 -8.31 -1.07 -2.72
C VAL A 202 -8.42 0.39 -3.21
N LEU A 203 -8.24 1.37 -2.33
CA LEU A 203 -8.20 2.80 -2.71
C LEU A 203 -7.11 3.08 -3.75
N SER A 204 -5.88 2.57 -3.53
CA SER A 204 -4.76 2.78 -4.46
C SER A 204 -5.04 2.23 -5.86
N ILE A 205 -5.65 1.05 -5.96
CA ILE A 205 -6.06 0.45 -7.24
C ILE A 205 -7.15 1.30 -7.90
N ALA A 206 -8.19 1.68 -7.16
CA ALA A 206 -9.30 2.48 -7.68
C ALA A 206 -8.84 3.83 -8.22
N ILE A 207 -8.02 4.56 -7.45
CA ILE A 207 -7.44 5.85 -7.85
C ILE A 207 -6.69 5.70 -9.18
N ARG A 208 -5.86 4.66 -9.33
CA ARG A 208 -5.13 4.40 -10.58
C ARG A 208 -6.09 4.13 -11.74
N LEU A 209 -7.06 3.24 -11.55
CA LEU A 209 -8.01 2.88 -12.61
C LEU A 209 -8.87 4.06 -13.09
N ILE A 210 -9.29 4.95 -12.19
CA ILE A 210 -10.04 6.16 -12.53
C ILE A 210 -9.14 7.14 -13.30
N ALA A 211 -7.90 7.35 -12.82
CA ALA A 211 -6.94 8.25 -13.45
C ALA A 211 -6.57 7.78 -14.87
N GLU A 212 -6.26 6.49 -15.03
CA GLU A 212 -5.95 5.91 -16.34
C GLU A 212 -7.15 6.01 -17.28
N ALA A 213 -8.37 5.70 -16.83
CA ALA A 213 -9.57 5.84 -17.65
C ALA A 213 -9.75 7.28 -18.17
N LYS A 214 -9.52 8.28 -17.30
CA LYS A 214 -9.58 9.70 -17.67
C LYS A 214 -8.49 10.07 -18.67
N MET A 215 -7.25 9.65 -18.43
CA MET A 215 -6.13 9.94 -19.33
C MET A 215 -6.32 9.30 -20.70
N ILE A 216 -6.70 8.02 -20.76
CA ILE A 216 -6.98 7.29 -22.01
C ILE A 216 -8.08 8.00 -22.81
N LYS A 217 -9.17 8.41 -22.15
CA LYS A 217 -10.27 9.14 -22.80
C LYS A 217 -9.82 10.45 -23.44
N ILE A 218 -8.89 11.17 -22.82
CA ILE A 218 -8.39 12.46 -23.33
C ILE A 218 -7.37 12.26 -24.43
N ILE A 219 -6.48 11.27 -24.27
CA ILE A 219 -5.49 10.89 -25.30
C ILE A 219 -6.19 10.39 -26.56
N ASN A 220 -7.30 9.67 -26.40
CA ASN A 220 -8.16 9.17 -27.48
C ASN A 220 -7.37 8.38 -28.56
N ASP A 221 -6.40 7.57 -28.10
CA ASP A 221 -5.55 6.71 -28.92
C ASP A 221 -5.46 5.33 -28.26
N GLU A 222 -6.38 4.44 -28.63
CA GLU A 222 -6.46 3.09 -28.08
C GLU A 222 -5.25 2.24 -28.46
N ALA A 223 -4.67 2.45 -29.65
CA ALA A 223 -3.49 1.72 -30.11
C ALA A 223 -2.27 2.07 -29.24
N PHE A 224 -2.09 3.36 -28.92
CA PHE A 224 -1.09 3.80 -27.96
C PHE A 224 -1.34 3.20 -26.58
N ALA A 225 -2.56 3.34 -26.03
CA ALA A 225 -2.88 2.87 -24.68
C ALA A 225 -2.67 1.35 -24.52
N ASN A 226 -3.16 0.56 -25.47
CA ASN A 226 -3.01 -0.90 -25.46
C ASN A 226 -1.56 -1.36 -25.74
N GLY A 227 -0.75 -0.52 -26.38
CA GLY A 227 0.67 -0.80 -26.65
C GLY A 227 1.59 -0.65 -25.45
N ILE A 228 1.10 -0.13 -24.32
CA ILE A 228 1.93 0.09 -23.12
C ILE A 228 2.11 -1.22 -22.34
N THR A 229 3.37 -1.64 -22.18
CA THR A 229 3.73 -2.89 -21.50
C THR A 229 4.33 -2.71 -20.10
N LYS A 230 4.79 -1.50 -19.75
CA LYS A 230 5.40 -1.17 -18.46
C LYS A 230 5.13 0.29 -18.08
N ASN A 231 5.05 0.60 -16.78
CA ASN A 231 4.89 1.98 -16.29
C ASN A 231 3.70 2.70 -16.94
N GLN A 232 2.53 2.04 -16.99
CA GLN A 232 1.38 2.47 -17.78
C GLN A 232 0.85 3.84 -17.36
N THR A 233 0.63 4.05 -16.07
CA THR A 233 0.14 5.31 -15.53
C THR A 233 1.11 6.45 -15.85
N ALA A 234 2.42 6.22 -15.67
CA ALA A 234 3.45 7.22 -15.97
C ALA A 234 3.54 7.53 -17.48
N GLN A 235 3.42 6.52 -18.34
CA GLN A 235 3.44 6.72 -19.80
C GLN A 235 2.18 7.44 -20.30
N LEU A 236 1.01 7.13 -19.76
CA LEU A 236 -0.23 7.85 -20.04
C LEU A 236 -0.11 9.31 -19.60
N LEU A 237 0.42 9.58 -18.41
CA LEU A 237 0.63 10.94 -17.92
C LEU A 237 1.62 11.72 -18.78
N ARG A 238 2.73 11.10 -19.21
CA ARG A 238 3.67 11.72 -20.15
C ARG A 238 2.97 12.08 -21.46
N ARG A 239 2.20 11.15 -22.04
CA ARG A 239 1.48 11.37 -23.28
C ARG A 239 0.43 12.47 -23.16
N LEU A 240 -0.29 12.51 -22.04
CA LEU A 240 -1.24 13.57 -21.72
C LEU A 240 -0.54 14.93 -21.68
N LYS A 241 0.60 15.04 -20.98
CA LYS A 241 1.39 16.28 -20.90
C LYS A 241 1.87 16.76 -22.28
N GLU A 242 2.32 15.84 -23.13
CA GLU A 242 2.70 16.15 -24.52
C GLU A 242 1.51 16.67 -25.34
N LEU A 243 0.32 16.08 -25.17
CA LEU A 243 -0.89 16.45 -25.90
C LEU A 243 -1.40 17.83 -25.51
N VAL A 244 -1.47 18.13 -24.21
CA VAL A 244 -2.09 19.36 -23.68
C VAL A 244 -1.10 20.53 -23.62
N GLY A 245 0.20 20.25 -23.64
CA GLY A 245 1.25 21.25 -23.54
C GLY A 245 1.09 22.14 -22.30
N ASN A 246 1.15 23.45 -22.49
CA ASN A 246 1.01 24.45 -21.41
C ASN A 246 -0.42 25.04 -21.32
N ASP A 247 -1.44 24.33 -21.80
CA ASP A 247 -2.82 24.81 -21.74
C ASP A 247 -3.28 24.95 -20.26
N PRO A 248 -3.60 26.18 -19.79
CA PRO A 248 -4.04 26.41 -18.41
C PRO A 248 -5.32 25.64 -18.04
N ALA A 249 -6.16 25.29 -19.02
CA ALA A 249 -7.39 24.53 -18.78
C ALA A 249 -7.10 23.11 -18.25
N TYR A 250 -5.95 22.53 -18.63
CA TYR A 250 -5.55 21.17 -18.26
C TYR A 250 -4.63 21.15 -17.03
N ALA A 251 -4.07 22.29 -16.60
CA ALA A 251 -3.12 22.37 -15.51
C ALA A 251 -3.62 21.73 -14.18
N PRO A 252 -4.86 21.96 -13.71
CA PRO A 252 -5.36 21.32 -12.49
C PRO A 252 -5.43 19.80 -12.59
N MET A 253 -5.84 19.29 -13.76
CA MET A 253 -5.93 17.84 -13.99
C MET A 253 -4.54 17.21 -14.09
N VAL A 254 -3.59 17.83 -14.79
CA VAL A 254 -2.21 17.34 -14.84
C VAL A 254 -1.60 17.27 -13.44
N ALA A 255 -1.80 18.30 -12.61
CA ALA A 255 -1.35 18.31 -11.23
C ALA A 255 -2.01 17.20 -10.37
N LEU A 256 -3.29 16.92 -10.61
CA LEU A 256 -3.99 15.80 -9.99
C LEU A 256 -3.40 14.44 -10.42
N MET A 257 -3.14 14.23 -11.71
CA MET A 257 -2.54 13.00 -12.22
C MET A 257 -1.08 12.81 -11.76
N ASP A 258 -0.32 13.90 -11.60
CA ASP A 258 1.01 13.87 -10.99
C ASP A 258 0.96 13.37 -9.54
N ARG A 259 -0.01 13.87 -8.74
CA ARG A 259 -0.25 13.35 -7.39
C ARG A 259 -0.62 11.87 -7.41
N VAL A 260 -1.50 11.45 -8.32
CA VAL A 260 -1.82 10.02 -8.50
C VAL A 260 -0.57 9.20 -8.76
N ASN A 261 0.23 9.56 -9.76
CA ASN A 261 1.44 8.82 -10.11
C ASN A 261 2.48 8.76 -8.97
N LEU A 262 2.53 9.79 -8.12
CA LEU A 262 3.39 9.83 -6.93
C LEU A 262 2.84 8.95 -5.78
N MET A 263 1.53 8.97 -5.57
CA MET A 263 0.85 8.38 -4.41
C MET A 263 0.41 6.92 -4.63
N THR A 264 0.29 6.46 -5.88
CA THR A 264 -0.10 5.08 -6.20
C THR A 264 0.94 4.39 -7.09
N PRO A 265 2.19 4.22 -6.60
CA PRO A 265 3.27 3.64 -7.40
C PRO A 265 2.87 2.29 -8.01
N GLU A 266 3.22 2.05 -9.27
CA GLU A 266 2.80 0.87 -10.04
C GLU A 266 3.44 -0.42 -9.55
N ASN A 267 4.62 -0.31 -8.93
CA ASN A 267 5.32 -1.45 -8.35
C ASN A 267 4.63 -1.85 -7.04
N ILE A 268 3.67 -2.78 -7.13
CA ILE A 268 3.22 -3.59 -5.99
C ILE A 268 3.76 -5.00 -6.28
N HIS A 269 5.00 -5.32 -5.92
CA HIS A 269 5.54 -6.69 -5.95
C HIS A 269 5.28 -7.44 -4.63
N LEU A 270 5.65 -8.72 -4.60
CA LEU A 270 5.26 -9.73 -3.61
C LEU A 270 5.86 -9.54 -2.20
N ASN A 271 6.77 -8.59 -1.99
CA ASN A 271 7.51 -8.44 -0.73
C ASN A 271 6.87 -7.45 0.25
N SER A 272 7.03 -7.67 1.56
CA SER A 272 6.59 -6.72 2.60
C SER A 272 7.18 -5.29 2.46
N PHE A 273 8.22 -5.12 1.65
CA PHE A 273 8.82 -3.83 1.23
C PHE A 273 7.91 -2.99 0.30
N MET A 274 6.86 -3.59 -0.24
CA MET A 274 6.14 -3.09 -1.42
C MET A 274 4.88 -2.31 -1.05
N TYR A 275 4.30 -2.69 0.08
CA TYR A 275 3.26 -1.90 0.71
C TYR A 275 3.85 -0.74 1.49
N GLU A 276 5.18 -0.59 1.65
CA GLU A 276 5.78 0.49 2.45
C GLU A 276 5.30 1.89 2.01
N PRO A 277 5.32 2.27 0.72
CA PRO A 277 4.76 3.55 0.31
C PRO A 277 3.28 3.67 0.65
N ILE A 278 2.48 2.61 0.47
CA ILE A 278 1.03 2.61 0.76
C ILE A 278 0.77 2.60 2.29
N LEU A 279 1.67 2.01 3.07
CA LEU A 279 1.61 1.89 4.52
C LEU A 279 1.96 3.21 5.18
N ASP A 280 3.04 3.84 4.72
CA ASP A 280 3.53 5.15 5.15
C ASP A 280 2.58 6.27 4.70
N MET A 281 1.78 6.04 3.66
CA MET A 281 0.75 6.96 3.24
C MET A 281 -0.44 7.00 4.19
N SER A 282 -0.86 8.21 4.56
CA SER A 282 -2.06 8.38 5.37
C SER A 282 -3.29 7.92 4.58
N ALA A 283 -4.14 7.17 5.27
CA ALA A 283 -5.36 6.65 4.70
C ALA A 283 -6.32 7.79 4.32
N GLU A 284 -6.29 8.88 5.10
CA GLU A 284 -6.98 10.14 4.84
C GLU A 284 -6.54 10.80 3.53
N HIS A 285 -5.23 10.88 3.25
CA HIS A 285 -4.74 11.45 2.00
C HIS A 285 -5.16 10.60 0.79
N LEU A 286 -5.19 9.27 0.93
CA LEU A 286 -5.69 8.38 -0.14
C LEU A 286 -7.19 8.59 -0.39
N ALA A 287 -8.01 8.68 0.65
CA ALA A 287 -9.44 8.95 0.47
C ALA A 287 -9.71 10.34 -0.08
N GLN A 288 -8.96 11.36 0.37
CA GLN A 288 -9.06 12.71 -0.19
C GLN A 288 -8.71 12.70 -1.69
N LEU A 289 -7.60 12.08 -2.07
CA LEU A 289 -7.19 11.96 -3.47
C LEU A 289 -8.24 11.21 -4.30
N HIS A 290 -8.79 10.12 -3.77
CA HIS A 290 -9.89 9.38 -4.39
C HIS A 290 -11.10 10.29 -4.64
N ASN A 291 -11.57 11.02 -3.63
CA ASN A 291 -12.73 11.88 -3.73
C ASN A 291 -12.53 13.05 -4.72
N GLU A 292 -11.35 13.67 -4.70
CA GLU A 292 -10.98 14.70 -5.68
C GLU A 292 -11.01 14.15 -7.11
N LEU A 293 -10.53 12.92 -7.30
CA LEU A 293 -10.49 12.26 -8.60
C LEU A 293 -11.88 11.87 -9.11
N VAL A 294 -12.73 11.33 -8.24
CA VAL A 294 -14.15 11.01 -8.53
C VAL A 294 -14.87 12.26 -9.04
N VAL A 295 -14.72 13.39 -8.34
CA VAL A 295 -15.31 14.68 -8.74
C VAL A 295 -14.74 15.18 -10.07
N ALA A 296 -13.42 15.17 -10.25
CA ALA A 296 -12.76 15.67 -11.46
C ALA A 296 -13.04 14.81 -12.71
N CYS A 297 -13.26 13.51 -12.53
CA CYS A 297 -13.49 12.55 -13.61
C CYS A 297 -14.97 12.35 -13.94
N GLY A 298 -15.89 12.71 -13.03
CA GLY A 298 -17.33 12.57 -13.22
C GLY A 298 -17.78 11.11 -13.17
N THR A 299 -17.19 10.34 -12.26
CA THR A 299 -17.42 8.90 -12.07
C THR A 299 -18.14 8.63 -10.76
#